data_AF-A0A135YT44-F1
#
_entry.id   AF-A0A135YT44-F1
#
_cell.length_a   1.000
_cell.length_b   1.000
_cell.length_c   1.000
_cell.angle_alpha   90.00
_cell.angle_beta   90.00
_cell.angle_gamma   90.00
#
_symmetry.space_group_name_H-M   'P 1'
#
loop_
_entity.id
_entity.type
_entity.pdbx_description
1 polymer ?
#
loop_
_entity_poly.entity_id
_entity_poly.type
_entity_poly.pdbx_seq_one_letter_code
_entity_poly.pdbx_strand_id
1 'polypeptide(L)' 'MKTEFIYQENFTNFQELNLKLAEYVYWYNNLRIHGSLGYKTPVEYRKAE' A
#
# COMPACT_ATOMS: atom_id res chain seq x y z
N MET A 1 -1.81 0.81 12.09
CA MET A 1 -2.23 1.92 11.21
C MET A 1 -1.05 2.30 10.33
N LYS A 2 -1.21 2.37 8.99
CA LYS A 2 -0.12 2.76 8.07
C LYS A 2 0.10 4.27 8.17
N THR A 3 0.94 4.69 9.11
CA THR A 3 1.24 6.10 9.38
C THR A 3 1.78 6.81 8.13
N GLU A 4 2.57 6.11 7.33
CA GLU A 4 3.10 6.55 6.03
C GLU A 4 2.03 7.11 5.07
N PHE A 5 0.84 6.51 5.00
CA PHE A 5 -0.26 6.99 4.13
C PHE A 5 -0.94 8.25 4.67
N ILE A 6 -1.02 8.38 5.99
CA ILE A 6 -1.85 9.40 6.66
C ILE A 6 -1.08 10.71 6.84
N TYR A 7 0.24 10.65 7.04
CA TYR A 7 1.05 11.85 7.27
C TYR A 7 1.49 12.57 5.98
N GLN A 8 1.35 11.95 4.81
CA GLN A 8 1.80 12.53 3.54
C GLN A 8 0.66 13.17 2.72
N GLU A 9 -0.60 12.88 3.08
CA GLU A 9 -1.75 13.21 2.25
C GLU A 9 -2.74 14.08 3.03
N ASN A 10 -3.25 15.11 2.35
CA ASN A 10 -4.44 15.82 2.79
C ASN A 10 -5.63 15.31 1.97
N PHE A 11 -6.77 15.15 2.63
CA PHE A 11 -8.02 14.69 2.01
C PHE A 11 -9.07 15.76 2.20
N THR A 12 -9.68 16.18 1.09
CA THR A 12 -10.69 17.24 1.09
C THR A 12 -12.09 16.68 1.35
N ASN A 13 -12.31 15.41 1.00
CA ASN A 13 -13.58 14.72 1.20
C ASN A 13 -13.39 13.20 1.27
N PHE A 14 -14.48 12.50 1.63
CA PHE A 14 -14.46 11.05 1.78
C PHE A 14 -14.20 10.30 0.46
N GLN A 15 -14.62 10.84 -0.68
CA GLN A 15 -14.40 10.19 -1.98
C GLN A 15 -12.91 10.18 -2.32
N GLU A 16 -12.22 11.31 -2.12
CA GLU A 16 -10.77 11.44 -2.31
C GLU A 16 -10.00 10.49 -1.37
N LEU A 17 -10.40 10.41 -0.11
CA LEU A 17 -9.82 9.47 0.85
C LEU A 17 -9.94 8.02 0.36
N ASN A 18 -11.11 7.60 -0.11
CA ASN A 18 -11.29 6.23 -0.59
C ASN A 18 -10.46 5.93 -1.84
N LEU A 19 -10.40 6.87 -2.78
CA LEU A 19 -9.62 6.72 -4.00
C LEU A 19 -8.13 6.54 -3.66
N LYS A 20 -7.56 7.49 -2.91
CA LYS A 20 -6.14 7.44 -2.51
C LYS A 20 -5.83 6.23 -1.65
N LEU A 21 -6.76 5.80 -0.79
CA LEU A 21 -6.60 4.58 0.01
C LEU A 21 -6.53 3.34 -0.89
N ALA A 22 -7.40 3.24 -1.90
CA ALA A 22 -7.39 2.13 -2.85
C ALA A 22 -6.06 2.09 -3.63
N GLU A 23 -5.57 3.23 -4.10
CA GLU A 23 -4.27 3.36 -4.78
C GLU A 23 -3.11 2.95 -3.86
N TYR A 24 -3.10 3.42 -2.62
CA TYR A 24 -2.08 3.06 -1.63
C TYR A 24 -2.08 1.56 -1.33
N VAL A 25 -3.25 0.96 -1.14
CA VAL A 25 -3.40 -0.48 -0.89
C VAL A 25 -2.91 -1.28 -2.09
N TYR A 26 -3.20 -0.83 -3.31
CA TYR A 26 -2.72 -1.47 -4.53
C TYR A 26 -1.19 -1.41 -4.62
N TRP A 27 -0.60 -0.22 -4.46
CA TRP A 27 0.85 -0.03 -4.47
C TRP A 27 1.53 -0.89 -3.41
N TYR A 28 1.04 -0.87 -2.17
CA TYR A 28 1.64 -1.62 -1.08
C TYR A 28 1.66 -3.13 -1.36
N ASN A 29 0.55 -3.67 -1.88
CA ASN A 29 0.41 -5.11 -2.06
C ASN A 29 1.07 -5.64 -3.35
N ASN A 30 1.10 -4.84 -4.42
CA ASN A 30 1.46 -5.33 -5.75
C ASN A 30 2.73 -4.70 -6.32
N LEU A 31 3.16 -3.53 -5.82
CA LEU A 31 4.29 -2.79 -6.40
C LEU A 31 5.44 -2.59 -5.40
N ARG A 32 5.13 -2.50 -4.10
CA ARG A 32 6.14 -2.27 -3.07
C ARG A 32 6.94 -3.54 -2.79
N ILE A 33 8.23 -3.48 -3.07
CA ILE A 33 9.18 -4.54 -2.75
C ILE A 33 9.63 -4.42 -1.29
N HIS A 34 9.69 -5.55 -0.59
CA HIS A 34 10.16 -5.61 0.79
C HIS A 34 11.41 -6.48 0.93
N GLY A 35 12.48 -5.92 1.48
CA GLY A 35 13.72 -6.66 1.74
C GLY A 35 13.52 -7.86 2.66
N SER A 36 12.67 -7.73 3.69
CA SER A 36 12.31 -8.83 4.60
C SER A 36 11.49 -9.95 3.93
N LEU A 37 10.89 -9.69 2.76
CA LEU A 37 10.18 -10.69 1.95
C LEU A 37 11.08 -11.28 0.85
N GLY A 38 12.40 -11.12 0.96
CA GLY A 38 13.35 -11.57 -0.06
C GLY A 38 13.23 -10.78 -1.36
N TYR A 39 12.99 -9.47 -1.26
CA TYR A 39 12.77 -8.57 -2.40
C TYR A 39 11.56 -8.94 -3.26
N LYS A 40 10.51 -9.48 -2.63
CA LYS A 40 9.20 -9.71 -3.25
C LYS A 40 8.19 -8.67 -2.79
N THR A 41 7.15 -8.49 -3.58
CA THR A 41 5.92 -7.81 -3.16
C THR A 41 5.12 -8.70 -2.21
N PRO A 42 4.21 -8.15 -1.38
CA PRO A 42 3.38 -8.95 -0.49
C PRO A 42 2.53 -10.00 -1.21
N VAL A 43 2.04 -9.71 -2.42
CA VAL A 43 1.28 -10.67 -3.23
C VAL A 43 2.17 -11.79 -3.76
N GLU A 44 3.37 -11.47 -4.25
CA GLU A 44 4.31 -12.50 -4.73
C GLU A 44 4.80 -13.41 -3.61
N TYR A 45 5.05 -12.85 -2.42
CA TYR A 45 5.42 -13.62 -1.25
C TYR A 45 4.33 -14.63 -0.88
N ARG A 46 3.06 -14.18 -0.75
CA ARG A 46 1.92 -15.06 -0.44
C ARG A 46 1.64 -16.14 -1.47
N LYS A 47 1.98 -15.90 -2.75
CA LYS A 47 1.80 -16.89 -3.83
C LYS A 47 2.90 -17.95 -3.84
N ALA A 48 4.02 -17.69 -3.17
CA ALA A 48 5.16 -18.59 -3.09
C ALA A 48 5.14 -19.47 -1.83
N GLU A 49 4.24 -19.20 -0.89
CA GLU A 49 3.85 -20.10 0.22
C GLU A 49 2.75 -21.06 -0.23
#